data_AF-A0A1W9MP44-F1
#
_entry.id   AF-A0A1W9MP44-F1
#
_cell.length_a   1.000
_cell.length_b   1.000
_cell.length_c   1.000
_cell.angle_alpha   90.00
_cell.angle_beta   90.00
_cell.angle_gamma   90.00
#
_symmetry.space_group_name_H-M   'P 1'
#
loop_
_entity.id
_entity.type
_entity.pdbx_description
1 polymer ?
#
loop_
_entity_poly.entity_id
_entity_poly.type
_entity_poly.pdbx_seq_one_letter_code
_entity_poly.pdbx_strand_id
1 'polypeptide(L)'
;DITDKKIAEIELKKAKEEAEAAERVKNTFLANVSHHLRTPLNSVLGFSEIMAGDKSLSRQYQEYIAMIRGSGKDLLAIINLMLEVSKLAPESLGADPRYQHLLNLLESCALQAEPAEDDSYFPQTETGLRAEIRELPPEQSEQLAAAVKALDIREILDIIAQIRLENAAAADTLEYLANRFEYEKILYLIEK
;
A
#
# COMPACT_ATOMS: atom_id res chain seq x y z
N ASP A 1 15.49 55.79 6.15
CA ASP A 1 16.19 54.95 7.14
C ASP A 1 15.32 54.40 8.27
N ILE A 2 14.56 55.20 9.05
CA ILE A 2 13.60 54.63 10.03
C ILE A 2 12.35 54.05 9.34
N THR A 3 11.95 54.63 8.21
CA THR A 3 10.77 54.19 7.43
C THR A 3 11.00 52.82 6.79
N ASP A 4 12.17 52.58 6.20
CA ASP A 4 12.50 51.34 5.50
C ASP A 4 12.58 50.15 6.48
N LYS A 5 13.16 50.38 7.66
CA LYS A 5 13.20 49.39 8.74
C LYS A 5 11.80 49.02 9.25
N LYS A 6 10.91 50.00 9.42
CA LYS A 6 9.51 49.75 9.83
C LYS A 6 8.72 49.00 8.76
N ILE A 7 8.94 49.30 7.48
CA ILE A 7 8.30 48.58 6.38
C ILE A 7 8.75 47.11 6.37
N ALA A 8 10.07 46.87 6.47
CA ALA A 8 10.62 45.52 6.54
C ALA A 8 10.10 44.73 7.76
N GLU A 9 9.97 45.37 8.93
CA GLU A 9 9.38 44.74 10.13
C GLU A 9 7.91 44.35 9.91
N ILE A 10 7.12 45.20 9.24
CA ILE A 10 5.71 44.92 8.91
C ILE A 10 5.60 43.78 7.90
N GLU A 11 6.44 43.78 6.85
CA GLU A 11 6.46 42.73 5.83
C GLU A 11 6.88 41.38 6.43
N LEU A 12 7.92 41.36 7.27
CA LEU A 12 8.36 40.16 7.97
C LEU A 12 7.26 39.62 8.89
N LYS A 13 6.57 40.50 9.62
CA LYS A 13 5.45 40.10 10.48
C LYS A 13 4.32 39.49 9.67
N LYS A 14 3.94 40.11 8.54
CA LYS A 14 2.89 39.62 7.66
C LYS A 14 3.24 38.24 7.06
N ALA A 15 4.46 38.10 6.55
CA ALA A 15 4.95 36.82 6.01
C ALA A 15 4.96 35.72 7.08
N LYS A 16 5.33 36.05 8.32
CA LYS A 16 5.28 35.11 9.45
C LYS A 16 3.83 34.70 9.79
N GLU A 17 2.90 35.65 9.85
CA GLU A 17 1.49 35.37 10.14
C GLU A 17 0.85 34.48 9.05
N GLU A 18 1.19 34.71 7.78
CA GLU A 18 0.76 33.88 6.65
C GLU A 18 1.35 32.46 6.75
N ALA A 19 2.65 32.33 7.04
CA ALA A 19 3.30 31.03 7.22
C ALA A 19 2.69 30.23 8.38
N GLU A 20 2.44 30.89 9.52
CA GLU A 20 1.78 30.25 10.67
C GLU A 20 0.34 29.83 10.38
N ALA A 21 -0.40 30.62 9.59
CA ALA A 21 -1.74 30.25 9.17
C ALA A 21 -1.73 29.01 8.27
N ALA A 22 -0.81 28.94 7.30
CA ALA A 22 -0.63 27.78 6.43
C ALA A 22 -0.23 26.52 7.22
N GLU A 23 0.72 26.65 8.16
CA GLU A 23 1.12 25.59 9.10
C GLU A 23 -0.07 25.05 9.91
N ARG A 24 -0.91 25.94 10.46
CA ARG A 24 -2.11 25.54 11.21
C ARG A 24 -3.11 24.78 10.35
N VAL A 25 -3.34 25.23 9.12
CA VAL A 25 -4.24 24.55 8.17
C VAL A 25 -3.70 23.16 7.82
N LYS A 26 -2.41 23.04 7.49
CA LYS A 26 -1.73 21.77 7.20
C LYS A 26 -1.90 20.79 8.37
N ASN A 27 -1.57 21.23 9.59
CA ASN A 27 -1.61 20.38 10.77
C ASN A 27 -3.05 19.93 11.11
N THR A 28 -4.02 20.84 10.99
CA THR A 28 -5.44 20.53 11.21
C THR A 28 -5.96 19.52 10.19
N PHE A 29 -5.61 19.72 8.90
CA PHE A 29 -5.99 18.80 7.84
C PHE A 29 -5.45 17.40 8.10
N LEU A 30 -4.14 17.27 8.37
CA LEU A 30 -3.51 15.97 8.61
C LEU A 30 -4.06 15.28 9.86
N ALA A 31 -4.28 16.01 10.95
CA ALA A 31 -4.89 15.47 12.16
C ALA A 31 -6.30 14.90 11.89
N ASN A 32 -7.12 15.63 11.12
CA ASN A 32 -8.46 15.19 10.74
C ASN A 32 -8.38 13.93 9.86
N VAL A 33 -7.60 13.95 8.78
CA VAL A 33 -7.45 12.79 7.90
C VAL A 33 -6.98 11.56 8.68
N SER A 34 -5.97 11.71 9.53
CA SER A 34 -5.48 10.62 10.37
C SER A 34 -6.57 10.05 11.28
N HIS A 35 -7.36 10.90 11.94
CA HIS A 35 -8.48 10.44 12.76
C HIS A 35 -9.50 9.64 11.92
N HIS A 36 -9.87 10.18 10.75
CA HIS A 36 -10.82 9.52 9.86
C HIS A 36 -10.29 8.21 9.27
N LEU A 37 -8.98 8.04 9.10
CA LEU A 37 -8.35 6.79 8.65
C LEU A 37 -8.21 5.75 9.78
N ARG A 38 -7.94 6.19 11.02
CA ARG A 38 -7.79 5.29 12.16
C ARG A 38 -9.07 4.52 12.46
N THR A 39 -10.24 5.15 12.34
CA THR A 39 -11.53 4.52 12.63
C THR A 39 -11.81 3.27 11.77
N PRO A 40 -11.82 3.34 10.42
CA PRO A 40 -12.03 2.16 9.59
C PRO A 40 -10.90 1.13 9.73
N LEU A 41 -9.66 1.57 9.91
CA LEU A 41 -8.53 0.67 10.12
C LEU A 41 -8.65 -0.13 11.42
N ASN A 42 -9.05 0.53 12.52
CA ASN A 42 -9.32 -0.12 13.79
C ASN A 42 -10.48 -1.11 13.69
N SER A 43 -11.50 -0.82 12.89
CA SER A 43 -12.58 -1.79 12.61
C SER A 43 -12.04 -3.02 11.89
N VAL A 44 -11.24 -2.85 10.83
CA VAL A 44 -10.61 -3.97 10.09
C VAL A 44 -9.73 -4.81 11.02
N LEU A 45 -8.88 -4.17 11.82
CA LEU A 45 -8.03 -4.84 12.81
C LEU A 45 -8.88 -5.59 13.85
N GLY A 46 -9.91 -4.96 14.40
CA GLY A 46 -10.81 -5.57 15.38
C GLY A 46 -11.52 -6.81 14.84
N PHE A 47 -12.09 -6.73 13.64
CA PHE A 47 -12.74 -7.88 12.99
C PHE A 47 -11.73 -8.99 12.67
N SER A 48 -10.56 -8.64 12.14
CA SER A 48 -9.49 -9.63 11.89
C SER A 48 -9.02 -10.31 13.18
N GLU A 49 -9.08 -9.62 14.32
CA GLU A 49 -8.75 -10.19 15.62
C GLU A 49 -9.78 -11.17 16.15
N ILE A 50 -11.06 -10.86 15.95
CA ILE A 50 -12.15 -11.79 16.26
C ILE A 50 -12.02 -13.03 15.37
N MET A 51 -11.79 -12.87 14.07
CA MET A 51 -11.68 -13.98 13.11
C MET A 51 -10.45 -14.86 13.37
N ALA A 52 -9.32 -14.28 13.81
CA ALA A 52 -8.13 -15.04 14.18
C ALA A 52 -8.39 -16.04 15.32
N GLY A 53 -9.37 -15.77 16.18
CA GLY A 53 -9.78 -16.67 17.26
C GLY A 53 -10.62 -17.88 16.80
N ASP A 54 -11.13 -17.88 15.56
CA ASP A 54 -12.01 -18.93 15.04
C ASP A 54 -11.22 -20.11 14.48
N LYS A 55 -11.14 -21.19 15.26
CA LYS A 55 -10.45 -22.43 14.89
C LYS A 55 -11.15 -23.25 13.80
N SER A 56 -12.35 -22.88 13.39
CA SER A 56 -13.07 -23.56 12.29
C SER A 56 -12.58 -23.11 10.91
N LEU A 57 -11.87 -21.98 10.83
CA LEU A 57 -11.30 -21.48 9.59
C LEU A 57 -10.15 -22.36 9.09
N SER A 58 -10.03 -22.48 7.77
CA SER A 58 -8.92 -23.18 7.15
C SER A 58 -7.59 -22.49 7.45
N ARG A 59 -6.48 -23.24 7.33
CA ARG A 59 -5.12 -22.69 7.49
C ARG A 59 -4.88 -21.48 6.57
N GLN A 60 -5.35 -21.55 5.33
CA GLN A 60 -5.21 -20.46 4.36
C GLN A 60 -5.92 -19.17 4.83
N TYR A 61 -7.15 -19.28 5.34
CA TYR A 61 -7.85 -18.10 5.88
C TYR A 61 -7.16 -17.55 7.13
N GLN A 62 -6.59 -18.42 7.97
CA GLN A 62 -5.77 -17.99 9.12
C GLN A 62 -4.53 -17.20 8.68
N GLU A 63 -3.87 -17.62 7.60
CA GLU A 63 -2.74 -16.91 7.00
C GLU A 63 -3.17 -15.55 6.43
N TYR A 64 -4.30 -15.47 5.71
CA TYR A 64 -4.85 -14.19 5.23
C TYR A 64 -5.23 -13.23 6.36
N ILE A 65 -5.82 -13.74 7.44
CA ILE A 65 -6.12 -12.93 8.63
C ILE A 65 -4.84 -12.41 9.27
N ALA A 66 -3.78 -13.23 9.33
CA ALA A 66 -2.48 -12.79 9.84
C ALA A 66 -1.87 -11.67 8.97
N MET A 67 -1.98 -11.78 7.64
CA MET A 67 -1.55 -10.74 6.70
C MET A 67 -2.33 -9.44 6.91
N ILE A 68 -3.68 -9.50 6.96
CA ILE A 68 -4.54 -8.32 7.23
C ILE A 68 -4.13 -7.62 8.53
N ARG A 69 -3.88 -8.40 9.58
CA ARG A 69 -3.43 -7.89 10.88
C ARG A 69 -2.05 -7.24 10.83
N GLY A 70 -1.10 -7.85 10.11
CA GLY A 70 0.23 -7.31 9.90
C GLY A 70 0.17 -5.97 9.18
N SER A 71 -0.36 -5.97 7.96
CA SER A 71 -0.49 -4.77 7.13
C SER A 71 -1.28 -3.66 7.81
N GLY A 72 -2.34 -4.01 8.55
CA GLY A 72 -3.14 -3.02 9.28
C GLY A 72 -2.36 -2.33 10.42
N LYS A 73 -1.47 -3.07 11.10
CA LYS A 73 -0.59 -2.49 12.13
C LYS A 73 0.47 -1.59 11.51
N ASP A 74 1.07 -2.02 10.40
CA ASP A 74 2.10 -1.24 9.70
C ASP A 74 1.52 0.07 9.17
N LEU A 75 0.33 0.02 8.57
CA LEU A 75 -0.38 1.22 8.12
C LEU A 75 -0.68 2.18 9.29
N LEU A 76 -1.07 1.67 10.45
CA LEU A 76 -1.31 2.50 11.63
C LEU A 76 -0.02 3.18 12.10
N ALA A 77 1.11 2.46 12.10
CA ALA A 77 2.42 2.99 12.43
C ALA A 77 2.84 4.11 11.46
N ILE A 78 2.66 3.90 10.15
CA ILE A 78 2.90 4.92 9.11
C ILE A 78 2.05 6.16 9.35
N ILE A 79 0.73 6.00 9.59
CA ILE A 79 -0.19 7.12 9.83
C ILE A 79 0.26 7.94 11.05
N ASN A 80 0.65 7.27 12.13
CA ASN A 80 1.10 7.93 13.35
C ASN A 80 2.39 8.71 13.11
N LEU A 81 3.37 8.08 12.44
CA LEU A 81 4.67 8.68 12.21
C LEU A 81 4.61 9.82 11.19
N MET A 82 3.73 9.74 10.19
CA MET A 82 3.44 10.85 9.27
C MET A 82 2.97 12.10 10.02
N LEU A 83 2.10 11.95 11.04
CA LEU A 83 1.66 13.07 11.88
C LEU A 83 2.77 13.66 12.74
N GLU A 84 3.72 12.84 13.18
CA GLU A 84 4.88 13.32 13.94
C GLU A 84 5.84 14.09 13.05
N VAL A 85 6.12 13.56 11.86
CA VAL A 85 6.95 14.18 10.84
C VAL A 85 6.33 15.48 10.34
N SER A 86 5.01 15.57 10.19
CA SER A 86 4.36 16.78 9.68
C SER A 86 4.49 18.00 10.59
N LYS A 87 4.78 17.78 11.87
CA LYS A 87 5.03 18.82 12.87
C LYS A 87 6.48 19.32 12.85
N LEU A 88 7.35 18.69 12.06
CA LEU A 88 8.73 19.12 11.92
C LEU A 88 8.84 20.33 10.99
N ALA A 89 9.79 21.20 11.32
CA ALA A 89 10.20 22.26 10.43
C ALA A 89 10.94 21.66 9.21
N PRO A 90 10.72 22.18 7.99
CA PRO A 90 11.32 21.65 6.77
C PRO A 90 12.85 21.50 6.84
N GLU A 91 13.53 22.46 7.46
CA GLU A 91 14.97 22.50 7.66
C GLU A 91 15.51 21.39 8.56
N SER A 92 14.65 20.75 9.36
CA SER A 92 15.03 19.69 10.30
C SER A 92 14.69 18.28 9.80
N LEU A 93 13.90 18.14 8.71
CA LEU A 93 13.41 16.85 8.23
C LEU A 93 14.53 15.86 7.91
N GLY A 94 15.52 16.26 7.11
CA GLY A 94 16.57 15.36 6.63
C GLY A 94 17.52 14.82 7.71
N ALA A 95 17.54 15.43 8.90
CA ALA A 95 18.36 14.99 10.03
C ALA A 95 17.54 14.39 11.18
N ASP A 96 16.20 14.49 11.14
CA ASP A 96 15.36 13.98 12.21
C ASP A 96 15.21 12.45 12.10
N PRO A 97 15.54 11.68 13.15
CA PRO A 97 15.43 10.23 13.14
C PRO A 97 14.02 9.71 12.80
N ARG A 98 12.96 10.46 13.10
CA ARG A 98 11.57 10.07 12.80
C ARG A 98 11.28 10.12 11.30
N TYR A 99 11.85 11.09 10.60
CA TYR A 99 11.71 11.16 9.15
C TYR A 99 12.42 9.97 8.49
N GLN A 100 13.63 9.65 8.94
CA GLN A 100 14.34 8.46 8.44
C GLN A 100 13.59 7.16 8.80
N HIS A 101 13.03 7.06 10.00
CA HIS A 101 12.24 5.91 10.41
C HIS A 101 10.99 5.74 9.53
N LEU A 102 10.34 6.85 9.14
CA LEU A 102 9.18 6.83 8.24
C LEU A 102 9.55 6.29 6.87
N LEU A 103 10.67 6.75 6.29
CA LEU A 103 11.16 6.25 5.03
C LEU A 103 11.45 4.74 5.10
N ASN A 104 12.14 4.30 6.16
CA ASN A 104 12.45 2.88 6.35
C ASN A 104 11.17 2.03 6.49
N LEU A 105 10.14 2.54 7.17
CA LEU A 105 8.88 1.83 7.35
C LEU A 105 8.09 1.74 6.03
N LEU A 106 8.11 2.79 5.22
CA LEU A 106 7.53 2.78 3.87
C LEU A 106 8.24 1.80 2.96
N GLU A 107 9.57 1.75 3.03
CA GLU A 107 10.40 0.81 2.27
C GLU A 107 10.19 -0.64 2.73
N SER A 108 10.10 -0.89 4.04
CA SER A 108 9.81 -2.23 4.55
C SER A 108 8.41 -2.72 4.17
N CYS A 109 7.41 -1.84 4.09
CA CYS A 109 6.07 -2.21 3.60
C CYS A 109 6.10 -2.62 2.13
N ALA A 110 6.99 -2.04 1.32
CA ALA A 110 7.18 -2.45 -0.08
C ALA A 110 7.90 -3.80 -0.19
N LEU A 111 8.76 -4.15 0.78
CA LEU A 111 9.56 -5.39 0.78
C LEU A 111 8.86 -6.58 1.46
N GLN A 112 7.90 -6.35 2.36
CA GLN A 112 7.14 -7.41 3.06
C GLN A 112 6.11 -8.15 2.19
N ALA A 113 5.99 -7.79 0.91
CA ALA A 113 5.22 -8.54 -0.09
C ALA A 113 5.90 -9.85 -0.55
N GLU A 114 6.99 -10.27 0.10
CA GLU A 114 7.58 -11.59 -0.09
C GLU A 114 7.20 -12.58 1.03
N PRO A 115 6.41 -13.63 0.75
CA PRO A 115 6.17 -14.72 1.68
C PRO A 115 7.15 -15.88 1.48
N ALA A 116 7.32 -16.60 2.59
CA ALA A 116 8.20 -17.74 2.77
C ALA A 116 7.74 -19.03 2.05
N GLU A 117 8.73 -19.71 1.47
CA GLU A 117 8.94 -21.16 1.29
C GLU A 117 7.76 -22.09 0.95
N ASP A 118 7.57 -22.37 -0.36
CA ASP A 118 7.84 -23.67 -1.01
C ASP A 118 7.89 -23.42 -2.53
N ASP A 119 9.08 -23.10 -3.02
CA ASP A 119 9.33 -22.57 -4.38
C ASP A 119 9.81 -23.67 -5.34
N SER A 120 9.40 -24.93 -5.10
CA SER A 120 9.92 -26.09 -5.82
C SER A 120 9.21 -26.36 -7.17
N TYR A 121 8.14 -25.63 -7.49
CA TYR A 121 7.35 -25.83 -8.72
C TYR A 121 7.18 -24.58 -9.60
N PHE A 122 7.71 -23.43 -9.20
CA PHE A 122 7.45 -22.17 -9.90
C PHE A 122 8.63 -21.71 -10.77
N PRO A 123 8.40 -21.17 -11.98
CA PRO A 123 9.46 -20.55 -12.76
C PRO A 123 9.99 -19.31 -12.03
N GLN A 124 11.10 -19.46 -11.30
CA GLN A 124 11.74 -18.37 -10.55
C GLN A 124 12.35 -17.26 -11.43
N THR A 125 12.18 -17.33 -12.75
CA THR A 125 12.66 -16.32 -13.70
C THR A 125 11.49 -15.62 -14.38
N GLU A 126 11.59 -14.29 -14.51
CA GLU A 126 10.63 -13.45 -15.25
C GLU A 126 10.37 -13.98 -16.67
N THR A 127 11.35 -14.64 -17.27
CA THR A 127 11.24 -15.31 -18.58
C THR A 127 10.28 -16.50 -18.58
N GLY A 128 10.26 -17.30 -17.51
CA GLY A 128 9.34 -18.45 -17.39
C GLY A 128 7.90 -18.02 -17.09
N LEU A 129 7.71 -17.06 -16.18
CA LEU A 129 6.39 -16.46 -15.89
C LEU A 129 5.76 -15.85 -17.15
N ARG A 130 6.57 -15.17 -17.98
CA ARG A 130 6.11 -14.59 -19.24
C ARG A 130 5.71 -15.62 -20.28
N ALA A 131 6.44 -16.74 -20.37
CA ALA A 131 6.16 -17.76 -21.38
C ALA A 131 4.76 -18.37 -21.19
N GLU A 132 4.33 -18.53 -19.94
CA GLU A 132 3.03 -19.12 -19.61
C GLU A 132 1.86 -18.15 -19.85
N ILE A 133 2.05 -16.86 -19.55
CA ILE A 133 1.01 -15.82 -19.64
C ILE A 133 0.85 -15.25 -21.08
N ARG A 134 1.86 -15.38 -21.94
CA ARG A 134 1.85 -14.81 -23.31
C ARG A 134 0.76 -15.38 -24.22
N GLU A 135 0.30 -16.59 -23.95
CA GLU A 135 -0.69 -17.30 -24.78
C GLU A 135 -2.15 -17.01 -24.35
N LEU A 136 -2.37 -16.06 -23.42
CA LEU A 136 -3.72 -15.70 -23.01
C LEU A 136 -4.50 -15.03 -24.15
N PRO A 137 -5.76 -15.45 -24.39
CA PRO A 137 -6.69 -14.74 -25.26
C PRO A 137 -6.76 -13.23 -24.92
N PRO A 138 -6.79 -12.34 -25.93
CA PRO A 138 -6.83 -10.89 -25.70
C PRO A 138 -7.97 -10.45 -24.79
N GLU A 139 -9.14 -11.10 -24.91
CA GLU A 139 -10.32 -10.84 -24.08
C GLU A 139 -10.06 -11.13 -22.60
N GLN A 140 -9.44 -12.27 -22.28
CA GLN A 140 -9.10 -12.65 -20.90
C GLN A 140 -8.02 -11.73 -20.32
N SER A 141 -7.02 -11.33 -21.14
CA SER A 141 -5.99 -10.37 -20.73
C SER A 141 -6.60 -9.00 -20.42
N GLU A 142 -7.51 -8.49 -21.25
CA GLU A 142 -8.17 -7.20 -21.04
C GLU A 142 -9.07 -7.22 -19.80
N GLN A 143 -9.87 -8.28 -19.63
CA GLN A 143 -10.72 -8.47 -18.45
C GLN A 143 -9.88 -8.55 -17.16
N LEU A 144 -8.80 -9.35 -17.18
CA LEU A 144 -7.91 -9.48 -16.04
C LEU A 144 -7.23 -8.15 -15.71
N ALA A 145 -6.74 -7.41 -16.71
CA ALA A 145 -6.15 -6.09 -16.50
C ALA A 145 -7.14 -5.10 -15.88
N ALA A 146 -8.40 -5.12 -16.32
CA ALA A 146 -9.45 -4.28 -15.76
C ALA A 146 -9.74 -4.64 -14.29
N ALA A 147 -9.90 -5.93 -13.99
CA ALA A 147 -10.16 -6.41 -12.64
C ALA A 147 -8.99 -6.09 -11.68
N VAL A 148 -7.75 -6.28 -12.14
CA VAL A 148 -6.54 -5.95 -11.38
C VAL A 148 -6.43 -4.44 -11.11
N LYS A 149 -6.69 -3.58 -12.10
CA LYS A 149 -6.72 -2.11 -11.91
C LYS A 149 -7.81 -1.66 -10.95
N ALA A 150 -8.95 -2.35 -10.95
CA ALA A 150 -10.04 -2.10 -10.01
C ALA A 150 -9.78 -2.67 -8.61
N LEU A 151 -8.74 -3.50 -8.45
CA LEU A 151 -8.46 -4.30 -7.24
C LEU A 151 -9.66 -5.19 -6.84
N ASP A 152 -10.44 -5.67 -7.82
CA ASP A 152 -11.55 -6.59 -7.56
C ASP A 152 -11.03 -8.03 -7.46
N ILE A 153 -10.63 -8.41 -6.25
CA ILE A 153 -10.05 -9.73 -5.95
C ILE A 153 -10.99 -10.87 -6.38
N ARG A 154 -12.31 -10.70 -6.24
CA ARG A 154 -13.25 -11.77 -6.61
C ARG A 154 -13.25 -11.97 -8.11
N GLU A 155 -13.34 -10.88 -8.87
CA GLU A 155 -13.34 -10.95 -10.32
C GLU A 155 -11.99 -11.45 -10.87
N ILE A 156 -10.87 -11.06 -10.25
CA ILE A 156 -9.54 -11.61 -10.57
C ILE A 156 -9.54 -13.14 -10.41
N LEU A 157 -10.01 -13.66 -9.29
CA LEU A 157 -10.03 -15.10 -9.03
C LEU A 157 -10.99 -15.84 -9.95
N ASP A 158 -12.14 -15.26 -10.28
CA ASP A 158 -13.11 -15.83 -11.23
C ASP A 158 -12.51 -15.92 -12.64
N ILE A 159 -11.81 -14.87 -13.10
CA ILE A 159 -11.11 -14.87 -14.39
C ILE A 159 -9.97 -15.91 -14.39
N ILE A 160 -9.19 -16.00 -13.32
CA ILE A 160 -8.14 -17.02 -13.18
C ILE A 160 -8.74 -18.43 -13.24
N ALA A 161 -9.89 -18.66 -12.61
CA ALA A 161 -10.59 -19.94 -12.68
C ALA A 161 -11.11 -20.26 -14.08
N GLN A 162 -11.49 -19.26 -14.88
CA GLN A 162 -11.84 -19.45 -16.30
C GLN A 162 -10.60 -19.77 -17.14
N ILE A 163 -9.52 -19.01 -16.98
CA ILE A 163 -8.24 -19.25 -17.65
C ILE A 163 -7.77 -20.69 -17.39
N ARG A 164 -7.94 -21.19 -16.16
CA ARG A 164 -7.54 -22.55 -15.76
C ARG A 164 -8.15 -23.64 -16.63
N LEU A 165 -9.34 -23.43 -17.21
CA LEU A 165 -9.99 -24.39 -18.09
C LEU A 165 -9.25 -24.59 -19.42
N GLU A 166 -8.50 -23.58 -19.85
CA GLU A 166 -7.84 -23.53 -21.16
C GLU A 166 -6.31 -23.60 -21.03
N ASN A 167 -5.75 -22.96 -19.99
CA ASN A 167 -4.32 -22.88 -19.71
C ASN A 167 -4.07 -22.95 -18.20
N ALA A 168 -3.93 -24.18 -17.70
CA ALA A 168 -3.69 -24.43 -16.28
C ALA A 168 -2.38 -23.81 -15.77
N ALA A 169 -1.31 -23.79 -16.58
CA ALA A 169 -0.03 -23.22 -16.19
C ALA A 169 -0.12 -21.70 -16.01
N ALA A 170 -0.74 -20.99 -16.96
CA ALA A 170 -0.99 -19.55 -16.80
C ALA A 170 -1.86 -19.24 -15.59
N ALA A 171 -2.91 -20.04 -15.35
CA ALA A 171 -3.78 -19.86 -14.19
C ALA A 171 -3.04 -20.10 -12.87
N ASP A 172 -2.22 -21.14 -12.77
CA ASP A 172 -1.37 -21.39 -11.59
C ASP A 172 -0.48 -20.18 -11.33
N THR A 173 0.16 -19.66 -12.37
CA THR A 173 1.03 -18.49 -12.26
C THR A 173 0.28 -17.23 -11.83
N LEU A 174 -0.87 -16.94 -12.42
CA LEU A 174 -1.69 -15.80 -12.03
C LEU A 174 -2.27 -15.95 -10.62
N GLU A 175 -2.69 -17.15 -10.24
CA GLU A 175 -3.20 -17.44 -8.89
C GLU A 175 -2.10 -17.24 -7.84
N TYR A 176 -0.88 -17.68 -8.14
CA TYR A 176 0.28 -17.45 -7.29
C TYR A 176 0.55 -15.95 -7.09
N LEU A 177 0.59 -15.17 -8.17
CA LEU A 177 0.78 -13.72 -8.10
C LEU A 177 -0.37 -13.03 -7.36
N ALA A 178 -1.62 -13.43 -7.60
CA ALA A 178 -2.80 -12.85 -6.97
C ALA A 178 -2.85 -13.13 -5.46
N ASN A 179 -2.54 -14.37 -5.03
CA ASN A 179 -2.45 -14.73 -3.61
C ASN A 179 -1.33 -13.98 -2.88
N ARG A 180 -0.33 -13.51 -3.62
CA ARG A 180 0.76 -12.65 -3.12
C ARG A 180 0.51 -11.16 -3.29
N PHE A 181 -0.66 -10.75 -3.81
CA PHE A 181 -1.00 -9.37 -4.10
C PHE A 181 -0.01 -8.68 -5.07
N GLU A 182 0.71 -9.45 -5.91
CA GLU A 182 1.66 -8.95 -6.91
C GLU A 182 0.93 -8.44 -8.18
N TYR A 183 -0.09 -7.61 -7.98
CA TYR A 183 -0.98 -7.09 -9.03
C TYR A 183 -0.25 -6.26 -10.08
N GLU A 184 0.75 -5.47 -9.69
CA GLU A 184 1.59 -4.72 -10.64
C GLU A 184 2.35 -5.65 -11.59
N LYS A 185 2.81 -6.79 -11.07
CA LYS A 185 3.52 -7.79 -11.87
C LYS A 185 2.56 -8.51 -12.80
N ILE A 186 1.33 -8.80 -12.36
CA ILE A 186 0.27 -9.32 -13.24
C ILE A 186 0.04 -8.35 -14.41
N LEU A 187 -0.17 -7.06 -14.13
CA LEU A 187 -0.35 -6.03 -15.18
C LEU A 187 0.84 -5.98 -16.14
N TYR A 188 2.05 -5.99 -15.61
CA TYR A 188 3.27 -5.97 -16.42
C TYR A 188 3.42 -7.21 -17.33
N LEU A 189 2.91 -8.37 -16.91
CA LEU A 189 2.98 -9.61 -17.66
C LEU A 189 1.89 -9.72 -18.75
N ILE A 190 0.75 -9.06 -18.58
CA ILE A 190 -0.38 -9.13 -19.52
C ILE A 190 -0.44 -7.96 -20.52
N GLU A 191 0.14 -6.81 -20.18
CA GLU A 191 0.12 -5.59 -21.03
C GLU A 191 1.28 -5.49 -22.04
N LYS A 192 2.21 -6.46 -22.09
CA LYS A 192 3.38 -6.46 -22.99
C LYS A 192 3.57 -7.78 -23.74
#